data_AF-A0A9D4T4B2-F1
#
_entry.id   AF-A0A9D4T4B2-F1
#
_cell.length_a   1.000
_cell.length_b   1.000
_cell.length_c   1.000
_cell.angle_alpha   90.00
_cell.angle_beta   90.00
_cell.angle_gamma   90.00
#
_symmetry.space_group_name_H-M   'P 1'
#
loop_
_entity.id
_entity.type
_entity.pdbx_description
1 polymer ?
#
loop_
_entity_poly.entity_id
_entity_poly.type
_entity_poly.pdbx_seq_one_letter_code
_entity_poly.pdbx_strand_id
1 'polypeptide(L)'
;MGTALRNLVEKNKSKDREGRLTHGLIKKLTNYYGWAIKSNPNNVPAMEKAIMATFYHITSTDDEPRHEHCPTGGIVLEVVFPLLCHNDQDDELWKTDPHEYIRLKYDVFEDFLSPVTAAQSLVHMVCKKRKGVLQRAMAFVVALLTSPACSPRQKDGALHLVGTVATLLLKRRMYKDQMEAMLVAHVYPEFGSSEGFLRARACWVLHYFCEMPFRTEANLLRAVELLTHCLLHDSELPVRVEAAIALQACLTCQEKAQATVKPKIKEITMELLKIIRETENDDLTNVMQKIVCMYADDIAPIAAEMTQHLVATFTQVVETGGDGDEKAMVAMGVLNTLDTLVTVLEEQRELVAMLEPTLLQLLVGQVLGQSLLEFYEEALSLLYSLSCRGPLSADMWKAFEALYLAFQKDAFDFFTDMMPALHNFVTVDTPGFVSNENHLLAMYNMCKAVLEGDSGEDPKFHALKLLEVIILQCKGQIDQLPRSAGTKSLGLSDTGCGSTHYH
;
A
#
# COMPACT_ATOMS: atom_id res chain seq x y z
N MET A 1 18.43 46.62 1.94
CA MET A 1 19.55 45.86 2.57
C MET A 1 20.48 45.22 1.53
N GLY A 2 20.02 44.28 0.69
CA GLY A 2 20.91 43.50 -0.20
C GLY A 2 21.81 44.33 -1.13
N THR A 3 21.27 45.39 -1.75
CA THR A 3 22.07 46.31 -2.59
C THR A 3 23.14 47.05 -1.78
N ALA A 4 22.83 47.48 -0.56
CA ALA A 4 23.78 48.16 0.31
C ALA A 4 24.93 47.23 0.74
N LEU A 5 24.63 45.97 1.08
CA LEU A 5 25.65 44.98 1.45
C LEU A 5 26.57 44.62 0.28
N ARG A 6 26.02 44.47 -0.94
CA ARG A 6 26.83 44.23 -2.15
C ARG A 6 27.78 45.39 -2.44
N ASN A 7 27.27 46.62 -2.39
CA ASN A 7 28.09 47.82 -2.60
C ASN A 7 29.20 47.96 -1.55
N LEU A 8 28.95 47.52 -0.31
CA LEU A 8 29.92 47.58 0.78
C LEU A 8 31.04 46.55 0.61
N VAL A 9 30.72 45.35 0.11
CA VAL A 9 31.72 44.32 -0.25
C VAL A 9 32.55 44.74 -1.48
N GLU A 10 31.95 45.45 -2.43
CA GLU A 10 32.66 45.98 -3.60
C GLU A 10 33.62 47.12 -3.24
N LYS A 11 33.24 47.97 -2.27
CA LYS A 11 34.08 49.07 -1.77
C LYS A 11 35.22 48.58 -0.87
N ASN A 12 35.03 47.50 -0.11
CA ASN A 12 36.00 46.96 0.84
C ASN A 12 36.61 45.64 0.37
N LYS A 13 37.33 45.66 -0.76
CA LYS A 13 38.05 44.48 -1.30
C LYS A 13 39.32 44.19 -0.49
N SER A 14 39.18 43.54 0.67
CA SER A 14 40.31 42.95 1.41
C SER A 14 40.91 41.75 0.66
N LYS A 15 42.24 41.56 0.77
CA LYS A 15 42.98 40.39 0.24
C LYS A 15 42.88 39.15 1.13
N ASP A 16 42.41 39.31 2.36
CA ASP A 16 42.30 38.21 3.31
C ASP A 16 41.00 37.42 3.12
N ARG A 17 41.07 36.09 3.21
CA ARG A 17 39.95 35.19 2.86
C ARG A 17 39.03 34.89 4.04
N GLU A 18 39.47 35.10 5.27
CA GLU A 18 38.66 34.86 6.47
C GLU A 18 37.65 35.99 6.71
N GLY A 19 36.39 35.63 6.99
CA GLY A 19 35.35 36.58 7.40
C GLY A 19 34.63 37.35 6.27
N ARG A 20 34.84 37.01 4.98
CA ARG A 20 34.23 37.75 3.87
C ARG A 20 32.73 37.44 3.70
N LEU A 21 31.91 38.49 3.64
CA LEU A 21 30.49 38.41 3.24
C LEU A 21 30.37 37.89 1.80
N THR A 22 30.04 36.61 1.65
CA THR A 22 29.85 35.97 0.35
C THR A 22 28.53 36.38 -0.30
N HIS A 23 28.44 36.31 -1.63
CA HIS A 23 27.19 36.58 -2.34
C HIS A 23 26.02 35.67 -1.85
N GLY A 24 26.33 34.40 -1.53
CA GLY A 24 25.36 33.46 -0.95
C GLY A 24 24.87 33.90 0.43
N LEU A 25 25.77 34.38 1.31
CA LEU A 25 25.40 34.90 2.63
C LEU A 25 24.58 36.19 2.54
N ILE A 26 24.93 37.09 1.62
CA ILE A 26 24.17 38.33 1.36
C ILE A 26 22.75 38.02 0.88
N LYS A 27 22.59 37.03 0.00
CA LYS A 27 21.26 36.58 -0.45
C LYS A 27 20.43 36.05 0.72
N LYS A 28 21.02 35.20 1.58
CA LYS A 28 20.36 34.70 2.79
C LYS A 28 19.93 35.83 3.74
N LEU A 29 20.86 36.74 4.08
CA LEU A 29 20.59 37.90 4.94
C LEU A 29 19.45 38.76 4.40
N THR A 30 19.45 39.02 3.09
CA THR A 30 18.41 39.82 2.44
C THR A 30 17.04 39.16 2.53
N ASN A 31 16.98 37.83 2.38
CA ASN A 31 15.75 37.07 2.49
C ASN A 31 15.20 37.07 3.92
N TYR A 32 16.04 36.78 4.93
CA TYR A 32 15.63 36.79 6.33
C TYR A 32 15.19 38.17 6.81
N TYR A 33 15.90 39.23 6.41
CA TYR A 33 15.50 40.60 6.67
C TYR A 33 14.14 40.94 6.04
N GLY A 34 13.91 40.52 4.80
CA GLY A 34 12.63 40.67 4.13
C GLY A 34 11.49 39.92 4.82
N TRP A 35 11.76 38.70 5.29
CA TRP A 35 10.80 37.91 6.07
C TRP A 35 10.45 38.58 7.40
N ALA A 36 11.45 39.03 8.17
CA ALA A 36 11.25 39.66 9.48
C ALA A 36 10.33 40.90 9.41
N ILE A 37 10.45 41.70 8.34
CA ILE A 37 9.57 42.84 8.08
C ILE A 37 8.16 42.37 7.72
N LYS A 38 8.04 41.43 6.76
CA LYS A 38 6.74 40.94 6.27
C LYS A 38 5.92 40.23 7.34
N SER A 39 6.58 39.51 8.25
CA SER A 39 5.94 38.75 9.32
C SER A 39 5.51 39.62 10.51
N ASN A 40 5.95 40.88 10.59
CA ASN A 40 5.66 41.77 11.72
C ASN A 40 5.19 43.18 11.27
N PRO A 41 4.22 43.31 10.34
CA PRO A 41 3.94 44.57 9.64
C PRO A 41 3.52 45.73 10.56
N ASN A 42 2.88 45.42 11.70
CA ASN A 42 2.36 46.39 12.66
C ASN A 42 2.99 46.26 14.06
N ASN A 43 4.09 45.51 14.20
CA ASN A 43 4.75 45.30 15.49
C ASN A 43 6.25 45.57 15.36
N VAL A 44 6.62 46.84 15.49
CA VAL A 44 8.00 47.32 15.36
C VAL A 44 8.95 46.64 16.36
N PRO A 45 8.61 46.48 17.65
CA PRO A 45 9.47 45.74 18.58
C PRO A 45 9.70 44.28 18.18
N ALA A 46 8.67 43.57 17.70
CA ALA A 46 8.82 42.19 17.23
C ALA A 46 9.63 42.10 15.93
N MET A 47 9.45 43.05 15.02
CA MET A 47 10.24 43.18 13.80
C MET A 47 11.72 43.39 14.11
N GLU A 48 12.05 44.33 15.02
CA GLU A 48 13.41 44.60 15.47
C GLU A 48 14.05 43.35 16.09
N LYS A 49 13.31 42.68 16.97
CA LYS A 49 13.75 41.42 17.58
C LYS A 49 14.06 40.34 16.53
N ALA A 50 13.20 40.17 15.52
CA ALA A 50 13.39 39.18 14.45
C ALA A 50 14.57 39.51 13.52
N ILE A 51 14.80 40.79 13.23
CA ILE A 51 15.98 41.26 12.49
C ILE A 51 17.24 40.99 13.30
N MET A 52 17.25 41.32 14.60
CA MET A 52 18.41 41.12 15.46
C MET A 52 18.71 39.63 15.69
N ALA A 53 17.69 38.78 15.75
CA ALA A 53 17.83 37.33 15.78
C ALA A 53 18.61 36.80 14.57
N THR A 54 18.36 37.34 13.38
CA THR A 54 19.07 36.96 12.15
C THR A 54 20.55 37.33 12.24
N PHE A 55 20.86 38.53 12.74
CA PHE A 55 22.22 39.00 12.91
C PHE A 55 22.99 38.18 13.95
N TYR A 56 22.38 37.93 15.12
CA TYR A 56 22.98 37.13 16.18
C TYR A 56 23.19 35.68 15.75
N HIS A 57 22.24 35.08 15.03
CA HIS A 57 22.39 33.71 14.53
C HIS A 57 23.54 33.57 13.52
N ILE A 58 23.75 34.55 12.64
CA ILE A 58 24.81 34.52 11.62
C ILE A 58 26.19 34.81 12.20
N THR A 59 26.24 35.52 13.32
CA THR A 59 27.49 35.82 14.04
C THR A 59 27.78 34.86 15.19
N SER A 60 26.85 33.94 15.49
CA SER A 60 27.01 32.91 16.51
C SER A 60 28.06 31.89 16.12
N THR A 61 28.90 31.51 17.07
CA THR A 61 29.86 30.41 16.94
C THR A 61 29.58 29.35 18.00
N ASP A 62 30.25 28.19 17.92
CA ASP A 62 30.12 27.14 18.95
C ASP A 62 30.69 27.60 20.30
N ASP A 63 31.71 28.48 20.31
CA ASP A 63 32.33 29.03 21.52
C ASP A 63 31.59 30.27 22.07
N GLU A 64 30.93 31.05 21.20
CA GLU A 64 30.09 32.21 21.56
C GLU A 64 28.68 32.07 20.96
N PRO A 65 27.78 31.29 21.61
CA PRO A 65 26.43 31.10 21.12
C PRO A 65 25.57 32.35 21.32
N ARG A 66 25.12 32.96 20.21
CA ARG A 66 24.30 34.18 20.21
C ARG A 66 22.88 33.86 19.75
N HIS A 67 22.10 33.23 20.62
CA HIS A 67 20.72 32.79 20.36
C HIS A 67 19.66 33.54 21.18
N GLU A 68 20.04 34.61 21.87
CA GLU A 68 19.21 35.38 22.82
C GLU A 68 17.92 35.97 22.21
N HIS A 69 17.91 36.17 20.89
CA HIS A 69 16.76 36.69 20.15
C HIS A 69 16.12 35.68 19.20
N CYS A 70 16.71 34.49 19.05
CA CYS A 70 16.04 33.41 18.36
C CYS A 70 14.74 33.06 19.12
N PRO A 71 13.69 32.59 18.42
CA PRO A 71 12.53 32.01 19.08
C PRO A 71 13.02 30.98 20.11
N THR A 72 12.54 31.08 21.33
CA THR A 72 12.99 30.23 22.44
C THR A 72 12.53 28.79 22.28
N GLY A 73 11.56 28.51 21.41
CA GLY A 73 11.23 27.14 21.05
C GLY A 73 12.09 26.62 19.91
N GLY A 74 12.50 25.37 20.06
CA GLY A 74 13.16 24.65 18.99
C GLY A 74 12.18 24.42 17.85
N ILE A 75 12.68 24.44 16.61
CA ILE A 75 11.92 24.04 15.40
C ILE A 75 11.19 22.71 15.61
N VAL A 76 11.80 21.79 16.36
CA VAL A 76 11.20 20.50 16.72
C VAL A 76 9.94 20.67 17.58
N LEU A 77 9.93 21.61 18.51
CA LEU A 77 8.85 21.79 19.51
C LEU A 77 7.75 22.73 19.02
N GLU A 78 8.09 23.82 18.33
CA GLU A 78 7.10 24.83 17.92
C GLU A 78 6.54 24.62 16.52
N VAL A 79 7.29 23.97 15.63
CA VAL A 79 6.89 23.80 14.22
C VAL A 79 6.56 22.34 13.93
N VAL A 80 7.45 21.42 14.28
CA VAL A 80 7.24 20.00 13.96
C VAL A 80 6.22 19.36 14.88
N PHE A 81 6.34 19.54 16.19
CA PHE A 81 5.50 18.83 17.15
C PHE A 81 3.99 19.02 16.91
N PRO A 82 3.48 20.25 16.65
CA PRO A 82 2.06 20.43 16.31
C PRO A 82 1.60 19.66 15.08
N LEU A 83 2.48 19.46 14.08
CA LEU A 83 2.19 18.67 12.88
C LEU A 83 2.17 17.16 13.15
N LEU A 84 2.81 16.70 14.23
CA LEU A 84 2.80 15.29 14.63
C LEU A 84 1.58 14.96 15.49
N CYS A 85 0.91 15.95 16.07
CA CYS A 85 -0.31 15.77 16.85
C CYS A 85 -1.51 15.59 15.93
N HIS A 86 -2.41 14.68 16.31
CA HIS A 86 -3.75 14.60 15.74
C HIS A 86 -4.44 15.97 15.77
N ASN A 87 -4.88 16.43 14.60
CA ASN A 87 -5.43 17.76 14.41
C ASN A 87 -6.95 17.74 14.13
N ASP A 88 -7.56 18.91 13.93
CA ASP A 88 -9.01 19.00 13.70
C ASP A 88 -9.46 18.41 12.36
N GLN A 89 -8.62 18.46 11.32
CA GLN A 89 -8.92 17.84 10.01
C GLN A 89 -8.87 16.32 10.12
N ASP A 90 -7.87 15.80 10.83
CA ASP A 90 -7.78 14.37 11.12
C ASP A 90 -9.01 13.89 11.89
N ASP A 91 -9.44 14.63 12.92
CA ASP A 91 -10.60 14.30 13.77
C ASP A 91 -11.93 14.36 12.99
N GLU A 92 -12.08 15.35 12.11
CA GLU A 92 -13.24 15.47 11.23
C GLU A 92 -13.32 14.26 10.30
N LEU A 93 -12.24 13.95 9.57
CA LEU A 93 -12.22 12.84 8.63
C LEU A 93 -12.40 11.50 9.34
N TRP A 94 -11.71 11.31 10.46
CA TRP A 94 -11.84 10.12 11.30
C TRP A 94 -13.28 9.84 11.73
N LYS A 95 -14.09 10.87 12.01
CA LYS A 95 -15.48 10.73 12.45
C LYS A 95 -16.48 10.63 11.30
N THR A 96 -16.21 11.33 10.20
CA THR A 96 -17.15 11.48 9.07
C THR A 96 -16.96 10.40 8.01
N ASP A 97 -15.71 10.08 7.68
CA ASP A 97 -15.36 9.05 6.70
C ASP A 97 -14.04 8.34 7.10
N PRO A 98 -14.12 7.31 7.97
CA PRO A 98 -12.95 6.53 8.36
C PRO A 98 -12.27 5.80 7.19
N HIS A 99 -13.00 5.49 6.12
CA HIS A 99 -12.44 4.81 4.94
C HIS A 99 -11.53 5.78 4.18
N GLU A 100 -11.97 7.02 3.97
CA GLU A 100 -11.15 8.06 3.37
C GLU A 100 -9.94 8.41 4.25
N TYR A 101 -10.11 8.44 5.58
CA TYR A 101 -8.97 8.60 6.50
C TYR A 101 -7.89 7.55 6.27
N ILE A 102 -8.28 6.29 6.07
CA ILE A 102 -7.34 5.19 5.80
C ILE A 102 -6.72 5.36 4.41
N ARG A 103 -7.53 5.63 3.37
CA ARG A 103 -7.02 5.82 2.00
C ARG A 103 -5.95 6.91 1.94
N LEU A 104 -6.23 8.11 2.47
CA LEU A 104 -5.27 9.21 2.46
C LEU A 104 -4.00 8.91 3.26
N LYS A 105 -4.13 8.18 4.37
CA LYS A 105 -2.97 7.85 5.23
C LYS A 105 -2.02 6.84 4.59
N TYR A 106 -2.54 5.94 3.75
CA TYR A 106 -1.79 4.85 3.12
C TYR A 106 -1.54 5.09 1.63
N ASP A 107 -1.94 6.24 1.08
CA ASP A 107 -1.65 6.62 -0.31
C ASP A 107 -0.18 7.04 -0.46
N VAL A 108 0.55 6.30 -1.30
CA VAL A 108 1.95 6.54 -1.64
C VAL A 108 2.17 7.94 -2.24
N PHE A 109 1.17 8.50 -2.93
CA PHE A 109 1.27 9.83 -3.54
C PHE A 109 1.05 10.96 -2.52
N GLU A 110 0.15 10.78 -1.55
CA GLU A 110 -0.09 11.75 -0.48
C GLU A 110 1.14 11.94 0.41
N ASP A 111 1.96 10.90 0.58
CA ASP A 111 3.20 10.95 1.35
C ASP A 111 4.19 12.01 0.86
N PHE A 112 4.19 12.34 -0.44
CA PHE A 112 5.07 13.37 -1.01
C PHE A 112 4.63 14.79 -0.66
N LEU A 113 3.35 15.00 -0.38
CA LEU A 113 2.75 16.31 -0.11
C LEU A 113 2.41 16.51 1.37
N SER A 114 2.36 15.42 2.14
CA SER A 114 1.98 15.40 3.54
C SER A 114 2.91 16.26 4.44
N PRO A 115 2.37 17.28 5.12
CA PRO A 115 3.10 18.03 6.14
C PRO A 115 3.60 17.15 7.28
N VAL A 116 2.87 16.07 7.61
CA VAL A 116 3.21 15.11 8.67
C VAL A 116 4.46 14.32 8.28
N THR A 117 4.49 13.75 7.07
CA THR A 117 5.63 12.97 6.54
C THR A 117 6.88 13.86 6.41
N ALA A 118 6.71 15.12 6.00
CA ALA A 118 7.78 16.11 5.98
C ALA A 118 8.31 16.42 7.40
N ALA A 119 7.43 16.56 8.38
CA ALA A 119 7.77 16.83 9.77
C ALA A 119 8.52 15.65 10.43
N GLN A 120 8.05 14.42 10.20
CA GLN A 120 8.72 13.19 10.63
C GLN A 120 10.15 13.12 10.05
N SER A 121 10.27 13.32 8.73
CA SER A 121 11.55 13.31 8.02
C SER A 121 12.52 14.36 8.58
N LEU A 122 12.03 15.57 8.85
CA LEU A 122 12.84 16.64 9.42
C LEU A 122 13.32 16.28 10.84
N VAL A 123 12.43 15.82 11.73
CA VAL A 123 12.81 15.45 13.09
C VAL A 123 13.79 14.28 13.11
N HIS A 124 13.54 13.25 12.31
CA HIS A 124 14.46 12.13 12.17
C HIS A 124 15.84 12.61 11.72
N MET A 125 15.91 13.45 10.68
CA MET A 125 17.16 13.97 10.14
C MET A 125 17.92 14.82 11.15
N VAL A 126 17.25 15.76 11.83
CA VAL A 126 17.90 16.66 12.79
C VAL A 126 18.35 15.89 14.03
N CYS A 127 17.55 14.95 14.55
CA CYS A 127 17.95 14.09 15.67
C CYS A 127 19.14 13.18 15.33
N LYS A 128 19.25 12.75 14.07
CA LYS A 128 20.38 11.95 13.58
C LYS A 128 21.65 12.79 13.41
N LYS A 129 21.55 13.97 12.81
CA LYS A 129 22.70 14.79 12.38
C LYS A 129 23.21 15.78 13.43
N ARG A 130 22.36 16.29 14.33
CA ARG A 130 22.71 17.36 15.27
C ARG A 130 22.89 16.81 16.69
N LYS A 131 24.05 17.08 17.30
CA LYS A 131 24.36 16.67 18.68
C LYS A 131 23.36 17.31 19.67
N GLY A 132 22.96 16.54 20.68
CA GLY A 132 22.06 17.00 21.75
C GLY A 132 20.59 17.22 21.36
N VAL A 133 20.21 17.18 20.07
CA VAL A 133 18.80 17.36 19.68
C VAL A 133 17.94 16.18 20.10
N LEU A 134 18.40 14.95 19.86
CA LEU A 134 17.68 13.75 20.29
C LEU A 134 17.43 13.75 21.81
N GLN A 135 18.43 14.12 22.61
CA GLN A 135 18.29 14.21 24.08
C GLN A 135 17.25 15.25 24.50
N ARG A 136 17.26 16.43 23.87
CA ARG A 136 16.26 17.48 24.14
C ARG A 136 14.85 17.07 23.71
N ALA A 137 14.72 16.41 22.56
CA ALA A 137 13.44 15.89 22.08
C ALA A 137 12.88 14.82 23.03
N MET A 138 13.70 13.87 23.48
CA MET A 138 13.27 12.85 24.45
C MET A 138 12.96 13.44 25.82
N ALA A 139 13.72 14.43 26.29
CA ALA A 139 13.41 15.12 27.55
C ALA A 139 12.04 15.84 27.47
N PHE A 140 11.72 16.45 26.34
CA PHE A 140 10.41 17.05 26.09
C PHE A 140 9.28 16.00 26.07
N VAL A 141 9.47 14.88 25.36
CA VAL A 141 8.50 13.77 25.36
C VAL A 141 8.25 13.26 26.77
N VAL A 142 9.30 13.00 27.56
CA VAL A 142 9.16 12.52 28.94
C VAL A 142 8.41 13.54 29.80
N ALA A 143 8.70 14.84 29.66
CA ALA A 143 7.99 15.89 30.38
C ALA A 143 6.49 15.94 30.03
N LEU A 144 6.13 15.67 28.76
CA LEU A 144 4.72 15.58 28.35
C LEU A 144 4.05 14.31 28.87
N LEU A 145 4.65 13.15 28.68
CA LEU A 145 4.05 11.86 29.04
C LEU A 145 3.90 11.66 30.55
N THR A 146 4.69 12.37 31.36
CA THR A 146 4.59 12.37 32.82
C THR A 146 3.70 13.48 33.38
N SER A 147 3.26 14.43 32.54
CA SER A 147 2.40 15.53 32.95
C SER A 147 0.94 15.06 33.04
N PRO A 148 0.26 15.24 34.20
CA PRO A 148 -1.17 14.92 34.33
C PRO A 148 -2.06 15.87 33.51
N ALA A 149 -1.54 17.02 33.07
CA ALA A 149 -2.25 18.00 32.24
C ALA A 149 -2.07 17.76 30.73
N CYS A 150 -1.38 16.68 30.33
CA CYS A 150 -1.14 16.37 28.92
C CYS A 150 -2.45 16.00 28.23
N SER A 151 -2.81 16.73 27.16
CA SER A 151 -4.01 16.42 26.40
C SER A 151 -3.82 15.15 25.55
N PRO A 152 -4.91 14.46 25.18
CA PRO A 152 -4.82 13.29 24.29
C PRO A 152 -4.06 13.57 22.99
N ARG A 153 -4.27 14.74 22.36
CA ARG A 153 -3.54 15.16 21.14
C ARG A 153 -2.06 15.41 21.39
N GLN A 154 -1.69 15.99 22.53
CA GLN A 154 -0.28 16.15 22.90
C GLN A 154 0.40 14.79 23.16
N LYS A 155 -0.34 13.86 23.74
CA LYS A 155 0.14 12.50 23.98
C LYS A 155 0.35 11.73 22.67
N ASP A 156 -0.59 11.86 21.73
CA ASP A 156 -0.44 11.34 20.36
C ASP A 156 0.84 11.89 19.70
N GLY A 157 1.01 13.22 19.68
CA GLY A 157 2.22 13.84 19.10
C GLY A 157 3.52 13.39 19.79
N ALA A 158 3.50 13.17 21.11
CA ALA A 158 4.66 12.68 21.85
C ALA A 158 5.03 11.25 21.44
N LEU A 159 4.04 10.35 21.36
CA LEU A 159 4.22 8.98 20.92
C LEU A 159 4.63 8.90 19.44
N HIS A 160 4.05 9.77 18.60
CA HIS A 160 4.40 9.90 17.19
C HIS A 160 5.87 10.32 17.01
N LEU A 161 6.35 11.29 17.79
CA LEU A 161 7.76 11.68 17.80
C LEU A 161 8.65 10.50 18.17
N VAL A 162 8.28 9.73 19.20
CA VAL A 162 9.05 8.56 19.66
C VAL A 162 9.17 7.50 18.56
N GLY A 163 8.06 7.13 17.91
CA GLY A 163 8.11 6.16 16.80
C GLY A 163 8.93 6.67 15.61
N THR A 164 8.81 7.96 15.27
CA THR A 164 9.61 8.60 14.20
C THR A 164 11.12 8.44 14.40
N VAL A 165 11.59 8.48 15.65
CA VAL A 165 13.02 8.33 15.99
C VAL A 165 13.35 6.95 16.54
N ALA A 166 12.46 5.96 16.47
CA ALA A 166 12.64 4.62 17.05
C ALA A 166 13.95 3.97 16.62
N THR A 167 14.26 3.99 15.31
CA THR A 167 15.51 3.41 14.80
C THR A 167 16.78 4.10 15.32
N LEU A 168 16.70 5.37 15.72
CA LEU A 168 17.82 6.08 16.37
C LEU A 168 17.93 5.71 17.85
N LEU A 169 16.80 5.52 18.54
CA LEU A 169 16.72 5.11 19.93
C LEU A 169 17.27 3.70 20.11
N LEU A 170 16.85 2.75 19.26
CA LEU A 170 17.28 1.35 19.30
C LEU A 170 18.78 1.16 19.00
N LYS A 171 19.42 2.12 18.32
CA LYS A 171 20.88 2.10 18.05
C LYS A 171 21.73 2.63 19.21
N ARG A 172 21.14 3.35 20.18
CA ARG A 172 21.88 4.00 21.27
C ARG A 172 21.64 3.26 22.59
N ARG A 173 22.70 2.70 23.18
CA ARG A 173 22.64 1.95 24.44
C ARG A 173 21.87 2.66 25.56
N MET A 174 22.09 3.96 25.73
CA MET A 174 21.41 4.78 26.76
C MET A 174 19.88 4.73 26.68
N TYR A 175 19.32 4.56 25.48
CA TYR A 175 17.87 4.53 25.25
C TYR A 175 17.36 3.11 25.11
N LYS A 176 18.07 2.27 24.35
CA LYS A 176 17.65 0.90 24.02
C LYS A 176 17.14 0.12 25.24
N ASP A 177 17.84 0.23 26.36
CA ASP A 177 17.51 -0.52 27.58
C ASP A 177 16.25 -0.04 28.30
N GLN A 178 15.81 1.19 28.02
CA GLN A 178 14.64 1.83 28.64
C GLN A 178 13.38 1.76 27.76
N MET A 179 13.51 1.35 26.49
CA MET A 179 12.40 1.40 25.54
C MET A 179 11.26 0.44 25.92
N GLU A 180 11.57 -0.76 26.41
CA GLU A 180 10.54 -1.69 26.90
C GLU A 180 9.76 -1.11 28.08
N ALA A 181 10.45 -0.49 29.04
CA ALA A 181 9.79 0.17 30.16
C ALA A 181 8.91 1.35 29.70
N MET A 182 9.34 2.09 28.67
CA MET A 182 8.55 3.16 28.06
C MET A 182 7.29 2.61 27.39
N LEU A 183 7.38 1.50 26.65
CA LEU A 183 6.20 0.85 26.04
C LEU A 183 5.19 0.44 27.12
N VAL A 184 5.66 -0.24 28.18
CA VAL A 184 4.79 -0.70 29.26
C VAL A 184 4.15 0.46 30.01
N ALA A 185 4.92 1.53 30.28
CA ALA A 185 4.44 2.65 31.09
C ALA A 185 3.54 3.64 30.33
N HIS A 186 3.78 3.83 29.03
CA HIS A 186 3.18 4.94 28.28
C HIS A 186 2.47 4.53 26.98
N VAL A 187 2.67 3.31 26.49
CA VAL A 187 2.03 2.83 25.24
C VAL A 187 0.95 1.79 25.53
N TYR A 188 1.23 0.78 26.37
CA TYR A 188 0.23 -0.25 26.71
C TYR A 188 -1.06 0.29 27.34
N PRO A 189 -1.03 1.31 28.22
CA PRO A 189 -2.25 1.89 28.75
C PRO A 189 -3.15 2.52 27.67
N GLU A 190 -2.56 3.01 26.57
CA GLU A 190 -3.31 3.71 25.53
C GLU A 190 -4.20 2.79 24.70
N PHE A 191 -3.94 1.49 24.70
CA PHE A 191 -4.85 0.51 24.10
C PHE A 191 -6.24 0.50 24.75
N GLY A 192 -6.36 1.00 25.98
CA GLY A 192 -7.64 1.20 26.68
C GLY A 192 -8.15 2.64 26.68
N SER A 193 -7.57 3.54 25.87
CA SER A 193 -8.00 4.94 25.78
C SER A 193 -9.43 5.06 25.23
N SER A 194 -10.18 6.08 25.67
CA SER A 194 -11.47 6.43 25.04
C SER A 194 -11.29 6.94 23.61
N GLU A 195 -10.14 7.54 23.31
CA GLU A 195 -9.83 8.15 22.01
C GLU A 195 -9.24 7.11 21.05
N GLY A 196 -9.93 6.81 19.95
CA GLY A 196 -9.45 5.83 18.98
C GLY A 196 -8.14 6.19 18.29
N PHE A 197 -7.90 7.47 18.00
CA PHE A 197 -6.61 7.90 17.42
C PHE A 197 -5.42 7.59 18.34
N LEU A 198 -5.62 7.57 19.67
CA LEU A 198 -4.57 7.14 20.62
C LEU A 198 -4.38 5.62 20.61
N ARG A 199 -5.46 4.82 20.50
CA ARG A 199 -5.37 3.36 20.36
C ARG A 199 -4.63 2.98 19.06
N ALA A 200 -4.96 3.64 17.96
CA ALA A 200 -4.25 3.51 16.69
C ALA A 200 -2.77 3.95 16.81
N ARG A 201 -2.48 5.07 17.47
CA ARG A 201 -1.10 5.50 17.72
C ARG A 201 -0.31 4.49 18.55
N ALA A 202 -0.94 3.83 19.51
CA ALA A 202 -0.30 2.80 20.32
C ALA A 202 0.09 1.58 19.47
N CYS A 203 -0.81 1.14 18.56
CA CYS A 203 -0.51 0.10 17.57
C CYS A 203 0.68 0.51 16.68
N TRP A 204 0.62 1.73 16.13
CA TRP A 204 1.66 2.29 15.28
C TRP A 204 3.02 2.36 16.00
N VAL A 205 3.08 2.82 17.25
CA VAL A 205 4.34 2.82 18.00
C VAL A 205 4.86 1.39 18.20
N LEU A 206 4.01 0.42 18.55
CA LEU A 206 4.45 -0.97 18.70
C LEU A 206 5.01 -1.55 17.40
N HIS A 207 4.44 -1.20 16.24
CA HIS A 207 5.00 -1.57 14.94
C HIS A 207 6.49 -1.14 14.83
N TYR A 208 6.85 0.11 15.17
CA TYR A 208 8.23 0.59 15.08
C TYR A 208 9.19 0.01 16.12
N PHE A 209 8.68 -0.57 17.21
CA PHE A 209 9.49 -1.17 18.26
C PHE A 209 9.44 -2.71 18.26
N CYS A 210 8.75 -3.33 17.31
CA CYS A 210 8.56 -4.79 17.29
C CYS A 210 9.86 -5.58 17.11
N GLU A 211 10.89 -5.00 16.48
CA GLU A 211 12.23 -5.59 16.33
C GLU A 211 13.09 -5.51 17.61
N MET A 212 12.66 -4.74 18.61
CA MET A 212 13.38 -4.61 19.86
C MET A 212 13.39 -5.95 20.61
N PRO A 213 14.53 -6.36 21.20
CA PRO A 213 14.54 -7.53 22.07
C PRO A 213 13.76 -7.24 23.37
N PHE A 214 12.64 -7.93 23.56
CA PHE A 214 11.90 -7.91 24.82
C PHE A 214 12.68 -8.68 25.90
N ARG A 215 12.97 -8.01 27.01
CA ARG A 215 13.62 -8.58 28.20
C ARG A 215 12.69 -9.54 28.92
N THR A 216 11.40 -9.22 28.94
CA THR A 216 10.37 -10.04 29.59
C THR A 216 9.43 -10.61 28.54
N GLU A 217 9.31 -11.94 28.49
CA GLU A 217 8.40 -12.62 27.58
C GLU A 217 6.94 -12.21 27.84
N ALA A 218 6.54 -12.01 29.10
CA ALA A 218 5.23 -11.51 29.46
C ALA A 218 4.89 -10.16 28.81
N ASN A 219 5.87 -9.27 28.60
CA ASN A 219 5.64 -8.00 27.92
C ASN A 219 5.41 -8.20 26.42
N LEU A 220 6.18 -9.09 25.79
CA LEU A 220 5.95 -9.46 24.38
C LEU A 220 4.55 -10.06 24.20
N LEU A 221 4.18 -11.04 25.03
CA LEU A 221 2.86 -11.67 24.97
C LEU A 221 1.76 -10.65 25.18
N ARG A 222 1.94 -9.73 26.15
CA ARG A 222 0.99 -8.64 26.38
C ARG A 222 0.86 -7.71 25.17
N ALA A 223 1.96 -7.38 24.50
CA ALA A 223 1.93 -6.56 23.29
C ALA A 223 1.06 -7.21 22.20
N VAL A 224 1.27 -8.52 21.98
CA VAL A 224 0.55 -9.28 20.97
C VAL A 224 -0.92 -9.45 21.35
N GLU A 225 -1.24 -9.72 22.61
CA GLU A 225 -2.63 -9.73 23.10
C GLU A 225 -3.35 -8.40 22.85
N LEU A 226 -2.69 -7.28 23.13
CA LEU A 226 -3.26 -5.94 22.94
C LEU A 226 -3.53 -5.67 21.44
N LEU A 227 -2.58 -6.01 20.57
CA LEU A 227 -2.73 -5.88 19.12
C LEU A 227 -3.83 -6.80 18.58
N THR A 228 -3.86 -8.07 19.00
CA THR A 228 -4.93 -9.01 18.62
C THR A 228 -6.30 -8.54 19.10
N HIS A 229 -6.40 -8.01 20.31
CA HIS A 229 -7.66 -7.46 20.83
C HIS A 229 -8.13 -6.27 20.00
N CYS A 230 -7.26 -5.31 19.70
CA CYS A 230 -7.62 -4.17 18.86
C CYS A 230 -8.05 -4.59 17.45
N LEU A 231 -7.36 -5.54 16.83
CA LEU A 231 -7.74 -6.05 15.51
C LEU A 231 -9.14 -6.68 15.52
N LEU A 232 -9.44 -7.53 16.52
CA LEU A 232 -10.67 -8.32 16.53
C LEU A 232 -11.88 -7.60 17.14
N HIS A 233 -11.67 -6.60 17.99
CA HIS A 233 -12.72 -6.08 18.87
C HIS A 233 -12.80 -4.55 18.95
N ASP A 234 -11.89 -3.79 18.33
CA ASP A 234 -12.02 -2.33 18.33
C ASP A 234 -13.19 -1.89 17.44
N SER A 235 -13.98 -0.93 17.94
CA SER A 235 -15.11 -0.38 17.21
C SER A 235 -14.70 0.50 16.03
N GLU A 236 -13.47 1.05 16.06
CA GLU A 236 -13.02 2.02 15.09
C GLU A 236 -12.13 1.38 14.02
N LEU A 237 -12.57 1.46 12.76
CA LEU A 237 -11.90 0.83 11.62
C LEU A 237 -10.40 1.21 11.50
N PRO A 238 -9.98 2.48 11.64
CA PRO A 238 -8.56 2.83 11.53
C PRO A 238 -7.69 2.18 12.62
N VAL A 239 -8.25 1.88 13.80
CA VAL A 239 -7.55 1.16 14.87
C VAL A 239 -7.34 -0.30 14.48
N ARG A 240 -8.37 -0.96 13.91
CA ARG A 240 -8.26 -2.34 13.42
C ARG A 240 -7.19 -2.47 12.32
N VAL A 241 -7.12 -1.51 11.38
CA VAL A 241 -6.10 -1.45 10.32
C VAL A 241 -4.68 -1.33 10.90
N GLU A 242 -4.44 -0.37 11.80
CA GLU A 242 -3.13 -0.20 12.44
C GLU A 242 -2.73 -1.43 13.28
N ALA A 243 -3.70 -2.03 13.97
CA ALA A 243 -3.47 -3.23 14.77
C ALA A 243 -3.07 -4.43 13.89
N ALA A 244 -3.68 -4.60 12.71
CA ALA A 244 -3.32 -5.63 11.74
C ALA A 244 -1.84 -5.53 11.30
N ILE A 245 -1.43 -4.33 10.88
CA ILE A 245 -0.07 -4.07 10.39
C ILE A 245 0.96 -4.26 11.51
N ALA A 246 0.67 -3.75 12.70
CA ALA A 246 1.54 -3.91 13.87
C ALA A 246 1.62 -5.37 14.35
N LEU A 247 0.51 -6.11 14.35
CA LEU A 247 0.46 -7.52 14.73
C LEU A 247 1.32 -8.36 13.79
N GLN A 248 1.15 -8.20 12.48
CA GLN A 248 1.93 -8.93 11.48
C GLN A 248 3.41 -8.65 11.59
N ALA A 249 3.80 -7.37 11.74
CA ALA A 249 5.20 -7.00 11.95
C ALA A 249 5.77 -7.66 13.22
N CYS A 250 5.02 -7.64 14.33
CA CYS A 250 5.43 -8.29 15.57
C CYS A 250 5.62 -9.81 15.41
N LEU A 251 4.68 -10.49 14.76
CA LEU A 251 4.78 -11.94 14.50
C LEU A 251 5.96 -12.32 13.61
N THR A 252 6.33 -11.44 12.69
CA THR A 252 7.48 -11.64 11.79
C THR A 252 8.80 -11.48 12.53
N CYS A 253 8.88 -10.51 13.44
CA CYS A 253 10.10 -10.22 14.20
C CYS A 253 10.27 -11.09 15.45
N GLN A 254 9.19 -11.68 15.97
CA GLN A 254 9.15 -12.33 17.29
C GLN A 254 8.50 -13.72 17.21
N GLU A 255 9.25 -14.72 16.76
CA GLU A 255 8.76 -16.11 16.61
C GLU A 255 8.07 -16.67 17.88
N LYS A 256 8.57 -16.31 19.07
CA LYS A 256 7.99 -16.75 20.35
C LYS A 256 6.53 -16.35 20.53
N ALA A 257 6.08 -15.27 19.88
CA ALA A 257 4.71 -14.81 19.99
C ALA A 257 3.75 -15.56 19.06
N GLN A 258 4.25 -16.25 18.02
CA GLN A 258 3.41 -16.92 17.03
C GLN A 258 2.51 -18.00 17.64
N ALA A 259 3.04 -18.78 18.58
CA ALA A 259 2.28 -19.82 19.28
C ALA A 259 1.07 -19.25 20.05
N THR A 260 1.13 -17.99 20.47
CA THR A 260 0.07 -17.33 21.25
C THR A 260 -1.11 -16.92 20.36
N VAL A 261 -0.83 -16.60 19.09
CA VAL A 261 -1.83 -16.15 18.14
C VAL A 261 -2.51 -17.31 17.41
N LYS A 262 -1.82 -18.45 17.27
CA LYS A 262 -2.32 -19.65 16.58
C LYS A 262 -3.78 -20.03 16.93
N PRO A 263 -4.25 -20.03 18.19
CA PRO A 263 -5.65 -20.35 18.51
C PRO A 263 -6.69 -19.38 17.93
N LYS A 264 -6.27 -18.13 17.65
CA LYS A 264 -7.10 -17.05 17.11
C LYS A 264 -6.89 -16.82 15.62
N ILE A 265 -6.07 -17.65 14.95
CA ILE A 265 -5.69 -17.40 13.56
C ILE A 265 -6.91 -17.37 12.64
N LYS A 266 -7.91 -18.25 12.85
CA LYS A 266 -9.18 -18.23 12.11
C LYS A 266 -9.88 -16.89 12.23
N GLU A 267 -10.07 -16.39 13.47
CA GLU A 267 -10.73 -15.11 13.71
C GLU A 267 -9.97 -13.95 13.06
N ILE A 268 -8.63 -13.95 13.17
CA ILE A 268 -7.76 -12.91 12.60
C ILE A 268 -7.83 -12.89 11.08
N THR A 269 -7.67 -14.04 10.44
CA THR A 269 -7.73 -14.19 8.98
C THR A 269 -9.09 -13.76 8.44
N MET A 270 -10.19 -14.12 9.11
CA MET A 270 -11.54 -13.69 8.73
C MET A 270 -11.74 -12.17 8.85
N GLU A 271 -11.29 -11.58 9.96
CA GLU A 271 -11.41 -10.15 10.18
C GLU A 271 -10.53 -9.35 9.21
N LEU A 272 -9.32 -9.82 8.91
CA LEU A 272 -8.45 -9.21 7.90
C LEU A 272 -9.08 -9.23 6.51
N LEU A 273 -9.65 -10.36 6.09
CA LEU A 273 -10.33 -10.46 4.79
C LEU A 273 -11.48 -9.46 4.70
N LYS A 274 -12.24 -9.29 5.78
CA LYS A 274 -13.31 -8.30 5.86
C LYS A 274 -12.78 -6.87 5.72
N ILE A 275 -11.72 -6.51 6.47
CA ILE A 275 -11.13 -5.17 6.41
C ILE A 275 -10.53 -4.87 5.03
N ILE A 276 -9.84 -5.84 4.40
CA ILE A 276 -9.31 -5.70 3.03
C ILE A 276 -10.44 -5.32 2.07
N ARG A 277 -11.57 -6.04 2.13
CA ARG A 277 -12.74 -5.74 1.30
C ARG A 277 -13.40 -4.39 1.60
N GLU A 278 -13.41 -3.96 2.86
CA GLU A 278 -14.01 -2.68 3.28
C GLU A 278 -13.14 -1.46 2.92
N THR A 279 -11.82 -1.64 2.85
CA THR A 279 -10.84 -0.53 2.73
C THR A 279 -10.11 -0.46 1.41
N GLU A 280 -10.05 -1.58 0.66
CA GLU A 280 -9.25 -1.72 -0.57
C GLU A 280 -7.77 -1.31 -0.34
N ASN A 281 -7.24 -1.62 0.85
CA ASN A 281 -5.89 -1.23 1.25
C ASN A 281 -4.86 -2.32 0.91
N ASP A 282 -3.94 -2.01 0.00
CA ASP A 282 -2.88 -2.92 -0.48
C ASP A 282 -1.92 -3.40 0.61
N ASP A 283 -1.63 -2.58 1.62
CA ASP A 283 -0.76 -2.99 2.75
C ASP A 283 -1.41 -4.12 3.56
N LEU A 284 -2.73 -4.13 3.67
CA LEU A 284 -3.45 -5.21 4.36
C LEU A 284 -3.43 -6.52 3.58
N THR A 285 -3.45 -6.47 2.25
CA THR A 285 -3.23 -7.65 1.39
C THR A 285 -1.85 -8.26 1.67
N ASN A 286 -0.81 -7.43 1.74
CA ASN A 286 0.55 -7.86 2.09
C ASN A 286 0.63 -8.43 3.52
N VAL A 287 -0.10 -7.83 4.48
CA VAL A 287 -0.18 -8.32 5.86
C VAL A 287 -0.79 -9.72 5.90
N MET A 288 -1.91 -9.90 5.21
CA MET A 288 -2.64 -11.16 5.16
C MET A 288 -1.79 -12.25 4.47
N GLN A 289 -1.15 -11.95 3.34
CA GLN A 289 -0.22 -12.88 2.67
C GLN A 289 0.87 -13.40 3.61
N LYS A 290 1.52 -12.51 4.38
CA LYS A 290 2.54 -12.92 5.36
C LYS A 290 1.97 -13.78 6.48
N ILE A 291 0.76 -13.47 6.96
CA ILE A 291 0.07 -14.28 7.97
C ILE A 291 -0.24 -15.67 7.42
N VAL A 292 -0.74 -15.76 6.19
CA VAL A 292 -1.00 -17.04 5.51
C VAL A 292 0.30 -17.86 5.42
N CYS A 293 1.41 -17.25 4.99
CA CYS A 293 2.70 -17.93 4.94
C CYS A 293 3.16 -18.47 6.30
N MET A 294 2.89 -17.76 7.40
CA MET A 294 3.29 -18.19 8.75
C MET A 294 2.43 -19.33 9.32
N TYR A 295 1.15 -19.43 8.91
CA TYR A 295 0.18 -20.38 9.48
C TYR A 295 -0.50 -21.23 8.40
N ALA A 296 0.23 -21.59 7.34
CA ALA A 296 -0.32 -22.27 6.17
C ALA A 296 -1.11 -23.55 6.52
N ASP A 297 -0.56 -24.40 7.40
CA ASP A 297 -1.22 -25.64 7.84
C ASP A 297 -2.55 -25.40 8.56
N ASP A 298 -2.61 -24.32 9.36
CA ASP A 298 -3.81 -23.96 10.12
C ASP A 298 -4.86 -23.26 9.24
N ILE A 299 -4.41 -22.54 8.22
CA ILE A 299 -5.26 -21.77 7.30
C ILE A 299 -5.81 -22.63 6.17
N ALA A 300 -5.10 -23.67 5.75
CA ALA A 300 -5.55 -24.59 4.70
C ALA A 300 -7.00 -25.09 4.87
N PRO A 301 -7.40 -25.69 6.02
CA PRO A 301 -8.77 -26.14 6.20
C PRO A 301 -9.78 -24.98 6.25
N ILE A 302 -9.36 -23.82 6.74
CA ILE A 302 -10.21 -22.63 6.84
C ILE A 302 -10.51 -22.08 5.44
N ALA A 303 -9.49 -21.95 4.59
CA ALA A 303 -9.65 -21.50 3.21
C ALA A 303 -10.56 -22.44 2.40
N ALA A 304 -10.42 -23.75 2.61
CA ALA A 304 -11.29 -24.76 1.99
C ALA A 304 -12.76 -24.59 2.42
N GLU A 305 -13.01 -24.50 3.74
CA GLU A 305 -14.34 -24.32 4.31
C GLU A 305 -15.00 -23.02 3.82
N MET A 306 -14.23 -21.92 3.81
CA MET A 306 -14.70 -20.62 3.32
C MET A 306 -15.06 -20.66 1.84
N THR A 307 -14.19 -21.25 1.01
CA THR A 307 -14.43 -21.35 -0.43
C THR A 307 -15.70 -22.15 -0.70
N GLN A 308 -15.87 -23.29 -0.02
CA GLN A 308 -17.09 -24.11 -0.14
C GLN A 308 -18.33 -23.34 0.31
N HIS A 309 -18.26 -22.64 1.44
CA HIS A 309 -19.38 -21.84 1.94
C HIS A 309 -19.76 -20.70 0.97
N LEU A 310 -18.78 -19.98 0.42
CA LEU A 310 -19.00 -18.90 -0.53
C LEU A 310 -19.60 -19.43 -1.84
N VAL A 311 -19.06 -20.51 -2.39
CA VAL A 311 -19.61 -21.17 -3.58
C VAL A 311 -21.05 -21.63 -3.33
N ALA A 312 -21.34 -22.25 -2.19
CA ALA A 312 -22.70 -22.66 -1.83
C ALA A 312 -23.65 -21.46 -1.69
N THR A 313 -23.17 -20.35 -1.11
CA THR A 313 -23.91 -19.09 -1.01
C THR A 313 -24.24 -18.53 -2.39
N PHE A 314 -23.26 -18.49 -3.29
CA PHE A 314 -23.47 -18.07 -4.68
C PHE A 314 -24.53 -18.93 -5.36
N THR A 315 -24.40 -20.27 -5.29
CA THR A 315 -25.37 -21.20 -5.87
C THR A 315 -26.77 -20.96 -5.33
N GLN A 316 -26.92 -20.80 -4.02
CA GLN A 316 -28.23 -20.54 -3.40
C GLN A 316 -28.83 -19.21 -3.86
N VAL A 317 -28.01 -18.16 -3.99
CA VAL A 317 -28.47 -16.83 -4.45
C VAL A 317 -28.96 -16.90 -5.89
N VAL A 318 -28.23 -17.60 -6.76
CA VAL A 318 -28.61 -17.81 -8.17
C VAL A 318 -29.87 -18.69 -8.28
N GLU A 319 -29.93 -19.83 -7.59
CA GLU A 319 -31.07 -20.77 -7.68
C GLU A 319 -32.37 -20.21 -7.10
N THR A 320 -32.28 -19.37 -6.06
CA THR A 320 -33.46 -18.74 -5.46
C THR A 320 -33.83 -17.41 -6.14
N GLY A 321 -33.08 -16.99 -7.16
CA GLY A 321 -33.21 -15.71 -7.85
C GLY A 321 -34.44 -15.64 -8.75
N GLY A 322 -35.39 -14.76 -8.40
CA GLY A 322 -36.22 -14.06 -9.39
C GLY A 322 -35.64 -12.66 -9.60
N ASP A 323 -35.82 -12.09 -10.80
CA ASP A 323 -35.33 -10.79 -11.30
C ASP A 323 -35.23 -9.68 -10.22
N GLY A 324 -34.11 -9.62 -9.49
CA GLY A 324 -33.93 -8.61 -8.45
C GLY A 324 -32.45 -8.26 -8.26
N ASP A 325 -32.11 -7.02 -8.61
CA ASP A 325 -30.75 -6.45 -8.57
C ASP A 325 -30.03 -6.66 -7.23
N GLU A 326 -30.75 -6.68 -6.11
CA GLU A 326 -30.16 -6.93 -4.78
C GLU A 326 -29.50 -8.31 -4.65
N LYS A 327 -30.09 -9.34 -5.27
CA LYS A 327 -29.50 -10.70 -5.23
C LYS A 327 -28.28 -10.80 -6.13
N ALA A 328 -28.32 -10.16 -7.30
CA ALA A 328 -27.16 -10.08 -8.20
C ALA A 328 -25.99 -9.38 -7.50
N MET A 329 -26.21 -8.26 -6.80
CA MET A 329 -25.18 -7.58 -6.01
C MET A 329 -24.56 -8.48 -4.92
N VAL A 330 -25.38 -9.30 -4.25
CA VAL A 330 -24.87 -10.26 -3.26
C VAL A 330 -24.00 -11.32 -3.93
N ALA A 331 -24.43 -11.87 -5.08
CA ALA A 331 -23.67 -12.87 -5.83
C ALA A 331 -22.33 -12.31 -6.37
N MET A 332 -22.33 -11.10 -6.94
CA MET A 332 -21.10 -10.38 -7.34
C MET A 332 -20.17 -10.17 -6.14
N GLY A 333 -20.73 -9.74 -4.99
CA GLY A 333 -19.98 -9.60 -3.75
C GLY A 333 -19.34 -10.91 -3.27
N VAL A 334 -19.98 -12.05 -3.51
CA VAL A 334 -19.42 -13.38 -3.22
C VAL A 334 -18.26 -13.71 -4.17
N LEU A 335 -18.40 -13.47 -5.48
CA LEU A 335 -17.31 -13.68 -6.44
C LEU A 335 -16.09 -12.79 -6.13
N ASN A 336 -16.31 -11.52 -5.81
CA ASN A 336 -15.22 -10.61 -5.40
C ASN A 336 -14.54 -11.07 -4.10
N THR A 337 -15.29 -11.71 -3.19
CA THR A 337 -14.69 -12.30 -1.98
C THR A 337 -13.82 -13.50 -2.31
N LEU A 338 -14.26 -14.37 -3.23
CA LEU A 338 -13.47 -15.50 -3.71
C LEU A 338 -12.20 -15.02 -4.44
N ASP A 339 -12.31 -13.98 -5.26
CA ASP A 339 -11.17 -13.37 -5.94
C ASP A 339 -10.15 -12.78 -4.96
N THR A 340 -10.62 -12.03 -3.96
CA THR A 340 -9.76 -11.52 -2.87
C THR A 340 -9.07 -12.66 -2.13
N LEU A 341 -9.79 -13.76 -1.87
CA LEU A 341 -9.23 -14.95 -1.21
C LEU A 341 -8.11 -15.58 -2.06
N VAL A 342 -8.31 -15.75 -3.37
CA VAL A 342 -7.27 -16.29 -4.27
C VAL A 342 -6.06 -15.36 -4.34
N THR A 343 -6.28 -14.06 -4.50
CA THR A 343 -5.21 -13.03 -4.57
C THR A 343 -4.36 -13.00 -3.29
N VAL A 344 -5.00 -13.12 -2.13
CA VAL A 344 -4.30 -13.22 -0.84
C VAL A 344 -3.51 -14.53 -0.70
N LEU A 345 -3.97 -15.61 -1.31
CA LEU A 345 -3.34 -16.93 -1.24
C LEU A 345 -2.33 -17.18 -2.36
N GLU A 346 -2.08 -16.20 -3.24
CA GLU A 346 -1.33 -16.38 -4.50
C GLU A 346 0.07 -16.99 -4.32
N GLU A 347 0.75 -16.68 -3.21
CA GLU A 347 2.09 -17.23 -2.91
C GLU A 347 2.05 -18.69 -2.39
N GLN A 348 0.88 -19.18 -1.96
CA GLN A 348 0.70 -20.53 -1.42
C GLN A 348 0.15 -21.50 -2.46
N ARG A 349 1.04 -21.98 -3.34
CA ARG A 349 0.69 -22.86 -4.47
C ARG A 349 -0.16 -24.07 -4.09
N GLU A 350 0.18 -24.74 -2.99
CA GLU A 350 -0.55 -25.94 -2.54
C GLU A 350 -1.97 -25.61 -2.08
N LEU A 351 -2.16 -24.44 -1.45
CA LEU A 351 -3.49 -23.98 -1.02
C LEU A 351 -4.34 -23.61 -2.23
N VAL A 352 -3.80 -22.83 -3.16
CA VAL A 352 -4.52 -22.44 -4.39
C VAL A 352 -4.92 -23.69 -5.19
N ALA A 353 -4.00 -24.65 -5.37
CA ALA A 353 -4.29 -25.91 -6.06
C ALA A 353 -5.40 -26.74 -5.40
N MET A 354 -5.59 -26.61 -4.08
CA MET A 354 -6.67 -27.27 -3.35
C MET A 354 -8.02 -26.57 -3.54
N LEU A 355 -8.04 -25.24 -3.70
CA LEU A 355 -9.25 -24.47 -3.96
C LEU A 355 -9.69 -24.51 -5.43
N GLU A 356 -8.72 -24.59 -6.35
CA GLU A 356 -8.89 -24.48 -7.79
C GLU A 356 -10.03 -25.36 -8.35
N PRO A 357 -10.16 -26.66 -8.04
CA PRO A 357 -11.22 -27.49 -8.61
C PRO A 357 -12.62 -26.99 -8.26
N THR A 358 -12.81 -26.47 -7.04
CA THR A 358 -14.10 -25.95 -6.58
C THR A 358 -14.44 -24.64 -7.29
N LEU A 359 -13.45 -23.77 -7.45
CA LEU A 359 -13.61 -22.48 -8.12
C LEU A 359 -13.84 -22.64 -9.62
N LEU A 360 -13.10 -23.54 -10.28
CA LEU A 360 -13.32 -23.85 -11.69
C LEU A 360 -14.68 -24.49 -11.95
N GLN A 361 -15.17 -25.33 -11.04
CA GLN A 361 -16.53 -25.88 -11.14
C GLN A 361 -17.60 -24.78 -11.03
N LEU A 362 -17.39 -23.78 -10.17
CA LEU A 362 -18.26 -22.60 -10.09
C LEU A 362 -18.21 -21.79 -11.40
N LEU A 363 -17.01 -21.43 -11.87
CA LEU A 363 -16.81 -20.61 -13.07
C LEU A 363 -17.33 -21.30 -14.34
N VAL A 364 -16.85 -22.51 -14.62
CA VAL A 364 -17.17 -23.25 -15.85
C VAL A 364 -18.56 -23.87 -15.77
N GLY A 365 -18.89 -24.51 -14.64
CA GLY A 365 -20.11 -25.30 -14.51
C GLY A 365 -21.35 -24.47 -14.23
N GLN A 366 -21.23 -23.38 -13.46
CA GLN A 366 -22.37 -22.53 -13.12
C GLN A 366 -22.39 -21.26 -13.96
N VAL A 367 -21.37 -20.40 -13.86
CA VAL A 367 -21.42 -19.07 -14.49
C VAL A 367 -21.44 -19.17 -16.02
N LEU A 368 -20.39 -19.75 -16.62
CA LEU A 368 -20.30 -19.90 -18.08
C LEU A 368 -21.28 -20.95 -18.60
N GLY A 369 -21.46 -22.06 -17.88
CA GLY A 369 -22.33 -23.15 -18.29
C GLY A 369 -23.82 -22.78 -18.37
N GLN A 370 -24.29 -21.90 -17.48
CA GLN A 370 -25.68 -21.42 -17.44
C GLN A 370 -25.87 -20.07 -18.12
N SER A 371 -24.82 -19.50 -18.73
CA SER A 371 -24.88 -18.18 -19.39
C SER A 371 -25.33 -17.05 -18.47
N LEU A 372 -24.80 -16.99 -17.24
CA LEU A 372 -25.11 -15.93 -16.29
C LEU A 372 -24.28 -14.68 -16.60
N LEU A 373 -24.66 -13.97 -17.68
CA LEU A 373 -23.89 -12.85 -18.25
C LEU A 373 -23.60 -11.74 -17.23
N GLU A 374 -24.52 -11.52 -16.29
CA GLU A 374 -24.39 -10.52 -15.23
C GLU A 374 -23.19 -10.75 -14.28
N PHE A 375 -22.61 -11.95 -14.26
CA PHE A 375 -21.46 -12.30 -13.41
C PHE A 375 -20.18 -12.54 -14.19
N TYR A 376 -20.16 -12.28 -15.50
CA TYR A 376 -19.00 -12.61 -16.34
C TYR A 376 -17.78 -11.78 -15.97
N GLU A 377 -17.92 -10.49 -15.67
CA GLU A 377 -16.79 -9.63 -15.29
C GLU A 377 -16.07 -10.17 -14.04
N GLU A 378 -16.81 -10.46 -12.96
CA GLU A 378 -16.22 -10.99 -11.73
C GLU A 378 -15.68 -12.41 -11.91
N ALA A 379 -16.36 -13.24 -12.72
CA ALA A 379 -15.91 -14.59 -13.03
C ALA A 379 -14.60 -14.60 -13.83
N LEU A 380 -14.44 -13.69 -14.78
CA LEU A 380 -13.24 -13.53 -15.58
C LEU A 380 -12.09 -12.94 -14.77
N SER A 381 -12.37 -12.02 -13.84
CA SER A 381 -11.39 -11.55 -12.85
C SER A 381 -10.89 -12.71 -11.98
N LEU A 382 -11.78 -13.56 -11.46
CA LEU A 382 -11.39 -14.74 -10.69
C LEU A 382 -10.56 -15.75 -11.51
N LEU A 383 -10.93 -15.95 -12.79
CA LEU A 383 -10.15 -16.79 -13.70
C LEU A 383 -8.76 -16.21 -13.98
N TYR A 384 -8.65 -14.89 -14.09
CA TYR A 384 -7.37 -14.18 -14.18
C TYR A 384 -6.52 -14.48 -12.94
N SER A 385 -7.06 -14.27 -11.72
CA SER A 385 -6.36 -14.53 -10.47
C SER A 385 -5.86 -15.98 -10.33
N LEU A 386 -6.67 -16.96 -10.76
CA LEU A 386 -6.28 -18.38 -10.80
C LEU A 386 -5.19 -18.69 -11.84
N SER A 387 -5.13 -17.93 -12.94
CA SER A 387 -4.19 -18.16 -14.04
C SER A 387 -2.84 -17.44 -13.88
N CYS A 388 -2.64 -16.64 -12.83
CA CYS A 388 -1.41 -15.86 -12.62
C CYS A 388 -0.16 -16.73 -12.36
N ARG A 389 -0.29 -18.01 -12.02
CA ARG A 389 0.81 -18.90 -11.61
C ARG A 389 0.80 -20.21 -12.41
N GLY A 390 1.99 -20.63 -12.87
CA GLY A 390 2.18 -21.83 -13.69
C GLY A 390 3.03 -22.92 -13.01
N PRO A 391 3.03 -24.15 -13.56
CA PRO A 391 2.31 -24.59 -14.76
C PRO A 391 0.79 -24.69 -14.53
N LEU A 392 -0.01 -24.52 -15.59
CA LEU A 392 -1.47 -24.54 -15.49
C LEU A 392 -1.98 -25.99 -15.43
N SER A 393 -2.99 -26.23 -14.60
CA SER A 393 -3.57 -27.57 -14.44
C SER A 393 -4.37 -28.00 -15.68
N ALA A 394 -4.67 -29.30 -15.77
CA ALA A 394 -5.57 -29.80 -16.81
C ALA A 394 -6.98 -29.19 -16.71
N ASP A 395 -7.44 -28.84 -15.50
CA ASP A 395 -8.76 -28.23 -15.32
C ASP A 395 -8.74 -26.74 -15.74
N MET A 396 -7.63 -26.03 -15.56
CA MET A 396 -7.44 -24.68 -16.11
C MET A 396 -7.53 -24.69 -17.65
N TRP A 397 -6.95 -25.70 -18.31
CA TRP A 397 -7.07 -25.84 -19.77
C TRP A 397 -8.51 -26.15 -20.22
N LYS A 398 -9.29 -26.91 -19.43
CA LYS A 398 -10.74 -27.05 -19.69
C LYS A 398 -11.49 -25.74 -19.50
N ALA A 399 -11.08 -24.91 -18.54
CA ALA A 399 -11.65 -23.57 -18.37
C ALA A 399 -11.36 -22.68 -19.57
N PHE A 400 -10.16 -22.76 -20.16
CA PHE A 400 -9.85 -22.09 -21.43
C PHE A 400 -10.77 -22.55 -22.57
N GLU A 401 -11.01 -23.85 -22.71
CA GLU A 401 -11.94 -24.39 -23.73
C GLU A 401 -13.37 -23.87 -23.51
N ALA A 402 -13.84 -23.86 -22.26
CA ALA A 402 -15.15 -23.31 -21.90
C ALA A 402 -15.24 -21.81 -22.19
N LEU A 403 -14.17 -21.06 -21.93
CA LEU A 403 -14.08 -19.63 -22.23
C LEU A 403 -14.23 -19.36 -23.72
N TYR A 404 -13.55 -20.15 -24.56
CA TYR A 404 -13.70 -20.06 -26.02
C TYR A 404 -15.13 -20.38 -26.47
N LEU A 405 -15.77 -21.41 -25.90
CA LEU A 405 -17.16 -21.75 -26.21
C LEU A 405 -18.13 -20.64 -25.79
N ALA A 406 -17.91 -20.02 -24.62
CA ALA A 406 -18.70 -18.89 -24.15
C ALA A 406 -18.56 -17.69 -25.11
N PHE A 407 -17.33 -17.37 -25.53
CA PHE A 407 -17.07 -16.33 -26.52
C PHE A 407 -17.83 -16.55 -27.83
N GLN A 408 -17.88 -17.80 -28.32
CA GLN A 408 -18.63 -18.13 -29.54
C GLN A 408 -20.15 -18.07 -29.38
N LYS A 409 -20.66 -18.19 -28.14
CA LYS A 409 -22.08 -18.31 -27.84
C LYS A 409 -22.72 -16.97 -27.51
N ASP A 410 -22.25 -16.33 -26.45
CA ASP A 410 -22.89 -15.16 -25.84
C ASP A 410 -21.92 -14.17 -25.16
N ALA A 411 -20.62 -14.47 -25.13
CA ALA A 411 -19.62 -13.68 -24.41
C ALA A 411 -18.73 -12.80 -25.31
N PHE A 412 -19.15 -12.53 -26.55
CA PHE A 412 -18.37 -11.74 -27.52
C PHE A 412 -18.02 -10.34 -26.99
N ASP A 413 -18.98 -9.69 -26.35
CA ASP A 413 -18.85 -8.32 -25.84
C ASP A 413 -17.92 -8.22 -24.61
N PHE A 414 -17.65 -9.34 -23.93
CA PHE A 414 -16.76 -9.43 -22.76
C PHE A 414 -15.30 -9.68 -23.14
N PHE A 415 -14.92 -9.54 -24.41
CA PHE A 415 -13.56 -9.86 -24.87
C PHE A 415 -12.48 -9.07 -24.10
N THR A 416 -12.73 -7.79 -23.78
CA THR A 416 -11.80 -6.97 -23.00
C THR A 416 -11.61 -7.53 -21.58
N ASP A 417 -12.65 -8.08 -20.97
CA ASP A 417 -12.59 -8.72 -19.64
C ASP A 417 -11.92 -10.09 -19.69
N MET A 418 -12.01 -10.81 -20.83
CA MET A 418 -11.32 -12.09 -21.03
C MET A 418 -9.81 -11.92 -21.19
N MET A 419 -9.37 -10.79 -21.73
CA MET A 419 -7.99 -10.55 -22.14
C MET A 419 -6.92 -10.82 -21.07
N PRO A 420 -7.08 -10.38 -19.80
CA PRO A 420 -6.11 -10.68 -18.76
C PRO A 420 -5.90 -12.19 -18.57
N ALA A 421 -6.98 -12.97 -18.51
CA ALA A 421 -6.89 -14.42 -18.40
C ALA A 421 -6.29 -15.06 -19.67
N LEU A 422 -6.71 -14.64 -20.86
CA LEU A 422 -6.17 -15.13 -22.14
C LEU A 422 -4.66 -14.85 -22.26
N HIS A 423 -4.22 -13.68 -21.83
CA HIS A 423 -2.80 -13.33 -21.75
C HIS A 423 -2.04 -14.27 -20.82
N ASN A 424 -2.60 -14.59 -19.65
CA ASN A 424 -1.98 -15.51 -18.69
C ASN A 424 -1.85 -16.93 -19.28
N PHE A 425 -2.88 -17.46 -19.96
CA PHE A 425 -2.78 -18.77 -20.63
C PHE A 425 -1.61 -18.87 -21.61
N VAL A 426 -1.22 -17.76 -22.26
CA VAL A 426 -0.06 -17.73 -23.18
C VAL A 426 1.26 -17.55 -22.44
N THR A 427 1.30 -16.64 -21.47
CA THR A 427 2.56 -16.16 -20.86
C THR A 427 3.00 -16.98 -19.65
N VAL A 428 2.06 -17.53 -18.89
CA VAL A 428 2.34 -18.28 -17.64
C VAL A 428 2.71 -19.73 -17.93
N ASP A 429 2.07 -20.38 -18.90
CA ASP A 429 2.37 -21.75 -19.31
C ASP A 429 2.43 -21.87 -20.84
N THR A 430 3.39 -21.16 -21.44
CA THR A 430 3.67 -21.23 -22.88
C THR A 430 3.87 -22.68 -23.37
N PRO A 431 4.62 -23.56 -22.67
CA PRO A 431 4.75 -24.96 -23.09
C PRO A 431 3.41 -25.71 -23.13
N GLY A 432 2.54 -25.50 -22.12
CA GLY A 432 1.18 -26.04 -22.12
C GLY A 432 0.33 -25.48 -23.26
N PHE A 433 0.43 -24.17 -23.52
CA PHE A 433 -0.30 -23.50 -24.60
C PHE A 433 0.02 -24.09 -25.98
N VAL A 434 1.31 -24.21 -26.33
CA VAL A 434 1.74 -24.71 -27.65
C VAL A 434 1.57 -26.22 -27.81
N SER A 435 1.38 -26.96 -26.72
CA SER A 435 1.26 -28.43 -26.76
C SER A 435 0.01 -28.91 -27.51
N ASN A 436 -1.00 -28.04 -27.65
CA ASN A 436 -2.26 -28.33 -28.33
C ASN A 436 -2.55 -27.24 -29.36
N GLU A 437 -2.52 -27.59 -30.65
CA GLU A 437 -2.79 -26.66 -31.75
C GLU A 437 -4.17 -25.99 -31.66
N ASN A 438 -5.14 -26.64 -31.00
CA ASN A 438 -6.46 -26.08 -30.79
C ASN A 438 -6.44 -24.84 -29.88
N HIS A 439 -5.49 -24.73 -28.94
CA HIS A 439 -5.39 -23.54 -28.08
C HIS A 439 -5.05 -22.31 -28.91
N LEU A 440 -4.06 -22.43 -29.80
CA LEU A 440 -3.67 -21.36 -30.69
C LEU A 440 -4.77 -21.03 -31.70
N LEU A 441 -5.44 -22.05 -32.25
CA LEU A 441 -6.54 -21.84 -33.19
C LEU A 441 -7.71 -21.12 -32.52
N ALA A 442 -8.06 -21.48 -31.29
CA ALA A 442 -9.08 -20.79 -30.50
C ALA A 442 -8.72 -19.31 -30.28
N MET A 443 -7.49 -19.04 -29.84
CA MET A 443 -7.00 -17.67 -29.62
C MET A 443 -7.05 -16.84 -30.91
N TYR A 444 -6.56 -17.41 -32.01
CA TYR A 444 -6.61 -16.76 -33.32
C TYR A 444 -8.03 -16.48 -33.78
N ASN A 445 -8.95 -17.44 -33.62
CA ASN A 445 -10.35 -17.29 -34.01
C ASN A 445 -11.05 -16.19 -33.19
N MET A 446 -10.79 -16.12 -31.88
CA MET A 446 -11.32 -15.03 -31.04
C MET A 446 -10.82 -13.67 -31.53
N CYS A 447 -9.50 -13.51 -31.68
CA CYS A 447 -8.91 -12.27 -32.18
C CYS A 447 -9.45 -11.90 -33.57
N LYS A 448 -9.56 -12.87 -34.49
CA LYS A 448 -10.10 -12.65 -35.83
C LYS A 448 -11.55 -12.18 -35.78
N ALA A 449 -12.40 -12.82 -34.97
CA ALA A 449 -13.79 -12.45 -34.82
C ALA A 449 -13.94 -11.02 -34.28
N VAL A 450 -13.11 -10.62 -33.31
CA VAL A 450 -13.09 -9.24 -32.78
C VAL A 450 -12.62 -8.24 -33.84
N LEU A 451 -11.57 -8.55 -34.59
CA LEU A 451 -11.03 -7.65 -35.62
C LEU A 451 -11.98 -7.43 -36.80
N GLU A 452 -12.63 -8.50 -37.25
CA GLU A 452 -13.58 -8.48 -38.38
C GLU A 452 -14.99 -8.05 -37.95
N GLY A 453 -15.31 -8.18 -36.66
CA GLY A 453 -16.61 -7.84 -36.09
C GLY A 453 -16.80 -6.36 -35.76
N ASP A 454 -17.99 -6.05 -35.24
CA ASP A 454 -18.39 -4.72 -34.79
C ASP A 454 -18.19 -4.56 -33.27
N SER A 455 -16.95 -4.70 -32.80
CA SER A 455 -16.59 -4.69 -31.38
C SER A 455 -16.08 -3.34 -30.87
N GLY A 456 -16.03 -2.30 -31.70
CA GLY A 456 -15.36 -1.03 -31.35
C GLY A 456 -13.82 -1.08 -31.42
N GLU A 457 -13.15 0.04 -31.14
CA GLU A 457 -11.70 0.17 -31.29
C GLU A 457 -10.90 -0.51 -30.17
N ASP A 458 -11.41 -0.47 -28.93
CA ASP A 458 -10.70 -0.96 -27.75
C ASP A 458 -10.52 -2.50 -27.76
N PRO A 459 -11.57 -3.33 -27.96
CA PRO A 459 -11.39 -4.77 -28.12
C PRO A 459 -10.46 -5.14 -29.30
N LYS A 460 -10.48 -4.36 -30.40
CA LYS A 460 -9.59 -4.58 -31.54
C LYS A 460 -8.13 -4.32 -31.18
N PHE A 461 -7.85 -3.27 -30.41
CA PHE A 461 -6.51 -3.00 -29.89
C PHE A 461 -6.03 -4.16 -29.00
N HIS A 462 -6.89 -4.63 -28.09
CA HIS A 462 -6.60 -5.79 -27.25
C HIS A 462 -6.34 -7.06 -28.06
N ALA A 463 -7.13 -7.34 -29.10
CA ALA A 463 -6.94 -8.50 -29.98
C ALA A 463 -5.59 -8.43 -30.72
N LEU A 464 -5.20 -7.27 -31.25
CA LEU A 464 -3.88 -7.07 -31.84
C LEU A 464 -2.76 -7.29 -30.83
N LYS A 465 -2.94 -6.80 -29.59
CA LYS A 465 -1.96 -6.97 -28.52
C LYS A 465 -1.78 -8.43 -28.14
N LEU A 466 -2.87 -9.20 -28.05
CA LEU A 466 -2.81 -10.63 -27.77
C LEU A 466 -2.08 -11.39 -28.87
N LEU A 467 -2.37 -11.10 -30.15
CA LEU A 467 -1.65 -11.67 -31.28
C LEU A 467 -0.16 -11.34 -31.24
N GLU A 468 0.20 -10.09 -30.92
CA GLU A 468 1.60 -9.67 -30.73
C GLU A 468 2.28 -10.51 -29.64
N VAL A 469 1.64 -10.66 -28.47
CA VAL A 469 2.16 -11.45 -27.35
C VAL A 469 2.38 -12.91 -27.76
N ILE A 470 1.43 -13.53 -28.47
CA ILE A 470 1.56 -14.91 -28.96
C ILE A 470 2.77 -15.03 -29.89
N ILE A 471 2.95 -14.09 -30.83
CA ILE A 471 4.06 -14.09 -31.79
C ILE A 471 5.41 -13.97 -31.07
N LEU A 472 5.49 -13.08 -30.08
CA LEU A 472 6.71 -12.86 -29.31
C LEU A 472 7.05 -14.05 -28.41
N GLN A 473 6.05 -14.57 -27.70
CA GLN A 473 6.22 -15.62 -26.69
C GLN A 473 6.44 -17.00 -27.31
N CYS A 474 5.76 -17.31 -28.41
CA CYS A 474 5.80 -18.63 -29.06
C CYS A 474 6.76 -18.68 -30.26
N LYS A 475 7.75 -17.79 -30.31
CA LYS A 475 8.69 -17.66 -31.44
C LYS A 475 9.37 -18.99 -31.80
N GLY A 476 9.31 -19.37 -33.07
CA GLY A 476 9.89 -20.63 -33.56
C GLY A 476 9.02 -21.87 -33.33
N GLN A 477 7.90 -21.74 -32.64
CA GLN A 477 6.98 -22.85 -32.31
C GLN A 477 5.66 -22.75 -33.10
N ILE A 478 5.33 -21.56 -33.61
CA ILE A 478 4.09 -21.28 -34.36
C ILE A 478 4.33 -21.01 -35.86
N ASP A 479 5.57 -21.14 -36.33
CA ASP A 479 6.00 -20.77 -37.70
C ASP A 479 5.27 -21.58 -38.81
N GLN A 480 4.62 -22.69 -38.47
CA GLN A 480 3.88 -23.53 -39.41
C GLN A 480 2.42 -23.08 -39.65
N LEU A 481 1.83 -22.27 -38.78
CA LEU A 481 0.41 -21.89 -38.86
C LEU A 481 0.03 -20.81 -39.89
N PRO A 482 0.90 -19.86 -40.32
CA PRO A 482 0.51 -18.89 -41.34
C PRO A 482 0.15 -19.54 -42.68
N ARG A 483 0.54 -20.80 -42.92
CA ARG A 483 0.36 -21.49 -44.21
C ARG A 483 -0.98 -22.20 -44.36
N SER A 484 -1.62 -22.64 -43.27
CA SER A 484 -2.86 -23.43 -43.33
C SER A 484 -4.13 -22.60 -43.14
N ALA A 485 -4.08 -21.51 -42.38
CA ALA A 485 -5.24 -20.64 -42.15
C ALA A 485 -5.55 -19.69 -43.33
N GLY A 486 -4.52 -19.28 -44.09
CA GLY A 486 -4.68 -18.35 -45.22
C GLY A 486 -5.06 -18.99 -46.56
N THR A 487 -4.85 -20.30 -46.75
CA THR A 487 -4.96 -20.92 -48.08
C THR A 487 -6.29 -21.63 -48.36
N LYS A 488 -7.17 -21.81 -47.37
CA LYS A 488 -8.51 -22.38 -47.61
C LYS A 488 -9.64 -21.36 -47.75
N SER A 489 -9.41 -20.06 -47.51
CA SER A 489 -10.47 -19.03 -47.63
C SER A 489 -10.15 -17.82 -48.50
N LEU A 490 -8.95 -17.69 -49.06
CA LEU A 490 -8.61 -16.57 -49.95
C LEU A 490 -8.43 -17.07 -51.37
N GLY A 491 -9.55 -17.13 -52.10
CA GLY A 491 -9.57 -17.16 -53.56
C GLY A 491 -9.10 -15.82 -54.15
N LEU A 492 -7.86 -15.42 -53.86
CA LEU A 492 -7.20 -14.31 -54.52
C LEU A 492 -6.05 -14.89 -55.33
N SER A 493 -6.31 -14.98 -56.62
CA SER A 493 -5.34 -15.27 -57.66
C SER A 493 -4.13 -14.37 -57.55
N ASP A 494 -2.95 -14.99 -57.64
CA ASP A 494 -1.68 -14.35 -57.99
C ASP A 494 -1.86 -13.35 -59.13
N THR A 495 -1.71 -12.07 -58.81
CA THR A 495 -1.24 -11.08 -59.78
C THR A 495 0.03 -10.48 -59.21
N GLY A 496 1.14 -10.94 -59.78
CA GLY A 496 2.49 -10.56 -59.38
C GLY A 496 2.71 -9.05 -59.40
N CYS A 497 3.59 -8.61 -58.51
CA CYS A 497 4.24 -7.33 -58.62
C CYS A 497 5.74 -7.54 -58.53
N GLY A 498 6.41 -7.04 -59.56
CA GLY A 498 7.83 -7.22 -59.80
C GLY A 498 8.68 -6.53 -58.75
N SER A 499 9.80 -7.17 -58.50
CA SER A 499 11.00 -6.62 -57.89
C SER A 499 11.42 -5.30 -58.56
N THR A 500 11.46 -4.23 -57.77
CA THR A 500 12.34 -3.09 -58.02
C THR A 500 13.09 -2.76 -56.74
N HIS A 501 14.36 -3.18 -56.72
CA HIS A 501 15.42 -2.58 -55.91
C HIS A 501 15.48 -1.08 -56.17
N TYR A 502 15.70 -0.26 -55.13
CA TYR A 502 16.70 0.81 -55.16
C TYR A 502 17.13 1.17 -53.72
N HIS A 503 18.45 1.24 -53.59
CA HIS A 503 19.37 1.68 -52.51
C HIS A 503 18.88 2.13 -51.13
#